data_AF-C7ZIP2-F1
#
_entry.id   AF-C7ZIP2-F1
#
_cell.length_a   1.000
_cell.length_b   1.000
_cell.length_c   1.000
_cell.angle_alpha   90.00
_cell.angle_beta   90.00
_cell.angle_gamma   90.00
#
_symmetry.space_group_name_H-M   'P 1'
#
loop_
_entity.id
_entity.type
_entity.pdbx_description
1 polymer ?
#
loop_
_entity_poly.entity_id
_entity_poly.type
_entity_poly.pdbx_seq_one_letter_code
_entity_poly.pdbx_strand_id
1 'polypeptide(L)'
;MSTAIARPVTPETRRQEDDIIFSTPTTGADLELRMVLLIQRHDADPWEPSTPKCSADIEQQIIELKKRRDGFFDDLCVIMRKAGKRMDDQQAQIKEQQQIRDRLLAELADLEDESEQTDHVEETEPVQSLSVYERILLH
;
A
#
# COMPACT_ATOMS: atom_id res chain seq x y z
N MET A 1 -16.83 -15.12 4.13
CA MET A 1 -17.14 -13.67 4.13
C MET A 1 -16.89 -13.14 5.53
N SER A 2 -15.85 -12.35 5.74
CA SER A 2 -15.48 -11.83 7.07
C SER A 2 -16.28 -10.55 7.32
N THR A 3 -17.31 -10.64 8.16
CA THR A 3 -18.11 -9.49 8.56
C THR A 3 -17.26 -8.58 9.44
N ALA A 4 -16.73 -7.50 8.85
CA ALA A 4 -16.16 -6.41 9.62
C ALA A 4 -17.30 -5.79 10.46
N ILE A 5 -17.31 -6.10 11.77
CA ILE A 5 -18.21 -5.44 12.71
C ILE A 5 -17.77 -3.99 12.76
N ALA A 6 -18.47 -3.12 12.02
CA ALA A 6 -18.25 -1.70 12.06
C ALA A 6 -18.54 -1.22 13.49
N ARG A 7 -17.49 -0.81 14.21
CA ARG A 7 -17.65 -0.21 15.53
C ARG A 7 -18.47 1.08 15.37
N PRO A 8 -19.46 1.35 16.25
CA PRO A 8 -20.24 2.56 16.17
C PRO A 8 -19.33 3.79 16.27
N VAL A 9 -19.53 4.75 15.37
CA VAL A 9 -18.79 6.01 15.37
C VAL A 9 -19.28 6.85 16.54
N THR A 10 -18.44 6.97 17.56
CA THR A 10 -18.64 7.88 18.70
C THR A 10 -18.10 9.27 18.37
N PRO A 11 -18.54 10.33 19.07
CA PRO A 11 -17.99 11.68 18.90
C PRO A 11 -16.46 11.73 19.09
N GLU A 12 -15.92 10.85 19.93
CA GLU A 12 -14.48 10.68 20.14
C GLU A 12 -13.78 10.09 18.91
N THR A 13 -14.40 9.14 18.21
CA THR A 13 -13.84 8.58 16.96
C THR A 13 -13.86 9.60 15.82
N ARG A 14 -14.89 10.46 15.74
CA ARG A 14 -14.90 11.58 14.78
C ARG A 14 -13.78 12.59 15.04
N ARG A 15 -13.54 12.95 16.30
CA ARG A 15 -12.43 13.85 16.67
C ARG A 15 -11.05 13.25 16.34
N GLN A 16 -10.91 11.92 16.36
CA GLN A 16 -9.68 11.26 15.91
C GLN A 16 -9.48 11.35 14.39
N GLU A 17 -10.53 11.40 13.56
CA GLU A 17 -10.35 11.46 12.11
C GLU A 17 -9.79 12.81 11.64
N ASP A 18 -10.11 13.90 12.33
CA ASP A 18 -9.60 15.25 12.06
C ASP A 18 -8.21 15.51 12.67
N ASP A 19 -7.73 14.62 13.52
CA ASP A 19 -6.47 14.76 14.24
C ASP A 19 -5.30 14.19 13.42
N ILE A 20 -4.29 15.03 13.21
CA ILE A 20 -3.12 14.72 12.40
C ILE A 20 -2.33 13.53 12.95
N ILE A 21 -2.40 13.20 14.24
CA ILE A 21 -1.73 12.01 14.80
C ILE A 21 -2.33 10.74 14.21
N PHE A 22 -3.65 10.71 14.04
CA PHE A 22 -4.39 9.51 13.65
C PHE A 22 -4.73 9.45 12.17
N SER A 23 -4.39 10.44 11.34
CA SER A 23 -4.60 10.32 9.90
C SER A 23 -3.75 9.17 9.29
N THR A 24 -4.11 8.73 8.09
CA THR A 24 -3.41 7.59 7.45
C THR A 24 -1.97 8.00 7.09
N PRO A 25 -0.93 7.29 7.57
CA PRO A 25 0.44 7.65 7.28
C PRO A 25 0.76 7.53 5.80
N THR A 26 1.59 8.42 5.25
CA THR A 26 1.96 8.39 3.83
C THR A 26 3.25 7.66 3.50
N THR A 27 4.18 7.66 4.43
CA THR A 27 5.52 7.10 4.28
C THR A 27 5.98 6.51 5.62
N GLY A 28 7.11 5.79 5.62
CA GLY A 28 7.72 5.34 6.88
C GLY A 28 8.10 6.50 7.80
N ALA A 29 8.67 7.57 7.26
CA ALA A 29 8.99 8.77 8.03
C ALA A 29 7.74 9.47 8.61
N ASP A 30 6.63 9.47 7.86
CA ASP A 30 5.36 10.02 8.36
C ASP A 30 4.76 9.14 9.48
N LEU A 31 4.91 7.82 9.41
CA LEU A 31 4.56 6.92 10.51
C LEU A 31 5.40 7.21 11.76
N GLU A 32 6.72 7.34 11.61
CA GLU A 32 7.62 7.68 12.72
C GLU A 32 7.25 9.01 13.37
N LEU A 33 6.98 10.05 12.55
CA LEU A 33 6.53 11.35 13.06
C LEU A 33 5.26 11.22 13.90
N ARG A 34 4.27 10.45 13.44
CA ARG A 34 3.02 10.22 14.19
C ARG A 34 3.25 9.47 15.50
N MET A 35 4.16 8.50 15.53
CA MET A 35 4.53 7.81 16.77
C MET A 35 5.18 8.76 17.77
N VAL A 36 6.07 9.65 17.30
CA VAL A 36 6.70 10.67 18.15
C VAL A 36 5.65 11.64 18.69
N LEU A 37 4.73 12.12 17.85
CA LEU A 37 3.66 13.01 18.29
C LEU A 37 2.70 12.34 19.28
N LEU A 38 2.42 11.05 19.10
CA LEU A 38 1.63 10.27 20.06
C LEU A 38 2.32 10.21 21.42
N ILE A 39 3.62 9.88 21.44
CA ILE A 39 4.41 9.83 22.67
C ILE A 39 4.40 11.21 23.35
N GLN A 40 4.69 12.29 22.61
CA GLN A 40 4.66 13.65 23.14
C GLN A 40 3.31 14.03 23.75
N ARG A 41 2.20 13.66 23.09
CA ARG A 41 0.86 13.90 23.63
C ARG A 41 0.61 13.16 24.94
N HIS A 42 1.01 11.90 25.01
CA HIS A 42 0.84 11.09 26.20
C HIS A 42 1.82 11.45 27.31
N ASP A 43 2.94 12.13 27.01
CA ASP A 43 3.90 12.67 27.98
C ASP A 43 3.58 14.12 28.41
N ALA A 44 2.77 14.85 27.63
CA ALA A 44 2.44 16.27 27.87
C ALA A 44 1.72 16.54 29.21
N ASP A 45 1.06 15.52 29.76
CA ASP A 45 0.52 15.54 31.13
C ASP A 45 1.35 14.58 32.01
N PRO A 46 2.55 14.95 32.49
CA PRO A 46 3.37 14.07 33.31
C PRO A 46 2.57 13.57 34.51
N TRP A 47 2.58 12.25 34.74
CA TRP A 47 1.98 11.72 35.96
C TRP A 47 2.86 12.12 37.13
N GLU A 48 2.32 12.90 38.06
CA GLU A 48 2.99 13.22 39.32
C GLU A 48 2.52 12.24 40.40
N PRO A 49 3.41 11.38 40.92
CA PRO A 49 3.07 10.51 42.04
C PRO A 49 2.73 11.37 43.26
N SER A 50 1.47 11.34 43.68
CA SER A 50 1.08 11.89 44.98
C SER A 50 1.47 10.93 46.09
N THR A 51 1.88 11.45 47.25
CA THR A 51 2.14 10.60 48.43
C THR A 51 0.82 9.98 48.89
N PRO A 52 0.64 8.64 48.80
CA PRO A 52 -0.59 8.00 49.21
C PRO A 52 -0.75 8.09 50.73
N LYS A 53 -1.94 8.43 51.20
CA LYS A 53 -2.28 8.51 52.64
C LYS A 53 -2.88 7.19 53.14
N CYS A 54 -3.45 6.39 52.25
CA CYS A 54 -4.02 5.09 52.55
C CYS A 54 -3.88 4.11 51.38
N SER A 55 -4.22 2.83 51.62
CA SER A 55 -4.19 1.80 50.58
C SER A 55 -5.13 2.08 49.41
N ALA A 56 -6.28 2.73 49.67
CA ALA A 56 -7.21 3.11 48.61
C ALA A 56 -6.61 4.14 47.64
N ASP A 57 -5.73 5.03 48.12
CA ASP A 57 -5.03 5.99 47.25
C ASP A 57 -4.06 5.27 46.31
N ILE A 58 -3.39 4.21 46.79
CA ILE A 58 -2.50 3.37 45.97
C ILE A 58 -3.31 2.65 44.88
N GLU A 59 -4.45 2.07 45.23
CA GLU A 59 -5.33 1.40 44.26
C GLU A 59 -5.84 2.38 43.19
N GLN A 60 -6.22 3.59 43.60
CA GLN A 60 -6.62 4.64 42.67
C GLN A 60 -5.49 5.03 41.71
N GLN A 61 -4.27 5.24 42.22
CA GLN A 61 -3.10 5.54 41.39
C GLN A 61 -2.81 4.41 40.38
N ILE A 62 -2.93 3.14 40.78
CA ILE A 62 -2.75 1.99 39.87
C ILE A 62 -3.81 1.99 38.77
N ILE A 63 -5.07 2.24 39.12
CA ILE A 63 -6.18 2.30 38.14
C ILE A 63 -5.96 3.43 37.13
N GLU A 64 -5.53 4.59 37.60
CA GLU A 64 -5.26 5.75 36.74
C GLU A 64 -4.09 5.50 35.79
N LEU A 65 -2.97 4.97 36.30
CA LEU A 65 -1.83 4.56 35.48
C LEU A 65 -2.24 3.52 34.43
N LYS A 66 -3.07 2.55 34.81
CA LYS A 66 -3.58 1.55 33.88
C LYS A 66 -4.45 2.19 32.79
N LYS A 67 -5.36 3.10 33.14
CA LYS A 67 -6.19 3.82 32.16
C LYS A 67 -5.34 4.63 31.18
N ARG A 68 -4.32 5.34 31.66
CA ARG A 68 -3.40 6.11 30.81
C ARG A 68 -2.65 5.20 29.85
N ARG A 69 -2.09 4.11 30.36
CA ARG A 69 -1.36 3.12 29.55
C ARG A 69 -2.28 2.50 28.49
N ASP A 70 -3.47 2.06 28.89
CA ASP A 70 -4.42 1.42 27.98
C ASP A 70 -4.87 2.43 26.89
N GLY A 71 -5.08 3.71 27.24
CA GLY A 71 -5.36 4.77 26.27
C GLY A 71 -4.24 5.01 25.25
N PHE A 72 -2.97 5.00 25.68
CA PHE A 72 -1.82 5.06 24.77
C PHE A 72 -1.81 3.88 23.79
N PHE A 73 -2.05 2.67 24.27
CA PHE A 73 -2.07 1.48 23.42
C PHE A 73 -3.23 1.48 22.44
N ASP A 74 -4.41 1.96 22.83
CA ASP A 74 -5.56 2.08 21.94
C ASP A 74 -5.25 3.04 20.78
N ASP A 75 -4.66 4.19 21.09
CA ASP A 75 -4.24 5.18 20.09
C ASP A 75 -3.16 4.61 19.14
N LEU A 76 -2.14 3.96 19.70
CA LEU A 76 -1.09 3.30 18.94
C LEU A 76 -1.67 2.25 17.98
N CYS A 77 -2.63 1.44 18.46
CA CYS A 77 -3.31 0.44 17.65
C CYS A 77 -4.05 1.06 16.46
N VAL A 78 -4.63 2.25 16.61
CA VAL A 78 -5.30 2.97 15.51
C VAL A 78 -4.29 3.34 14.43
N ILE A 79 -3.17 3.96 14.82
CA ILE A 79 -2.11 4.39 13.88
C ILE A 79 -1.57 3.16 13.12
N MET A 80 -1.21 2.10 13.85
CA MET A 80 -0.66 0.88 13.26
C MET A 80 -1.65 0.16 12.34
N ARG A 81 -2.94 0.16 12.66
CA ARG A 81 -3.97 -0.42 11.78
C ARG A 81 -4.09 0.34 10.46
N LYS A 82 -4.04 1.67 10.49
CA LYS A 82 -4.06 2.50 9.28
C LYS A 82 -2.79 2.31 8.44
N ALA A 83 -1.63 2.23 9.09
CA ALA A 83 -0.36 1.92 8.44
C ALA A 83 -0.38 0.53 7.76
N GLY A 84 -0.84 -0.49 8.50
CA GLY A 84 -0.98 -1.86 7.99
C GLY A 84 -1.89 -1.93 6.77
N LYS A 85 -3.08 -1.35 6.85
CA LYS A 85 -4.02 -1.31 5.72
C LYS A 85 -3.41 -0.68 4.47
N ARG A 86 -2.67 0.42 4.64
CA ARG A 86 -1.97 1.06 3.51
C ARG A 86 -0.91 0.15 2.89
N MET A 87 -0.10 -0.54 3.71
CA MET A 87 0.91 -1.46 3.19
C MET A 87 0.26 -2.60 2.42
N ASP A 88 -0.87 -3.13 2.91
CA ASP A 88 -1.64 -4.15 2.20
C ASP A 88 -2.16 -3.63 0.85
N ASP A 89 -2.72 -2.42 0.82
CA ASP A 89 -3.21 -1.76 -0.40
C ASP A 89 -2.06 -1.53 -1.41
N GLN A 90 -0.90 -1.07 -0.94
CA GLN A 90 0.30 -0.89 -1.77
C GLN A 90 0.81 -2.24 -2.32
N GLN A 91 0.83 -3.28 -1.49
CA GLN A 91 1.25 -4.61 -1.91
C GLN A 91 0.30 -5.20 -2.97
N ALA A 92 -1.00 -4.93 -2.85
CA ALA A 92 -1.99 -5.32 -3.85
C ALA A 92 -1.73 -4.61 -5.20
N GLN A 93 -1.49 -3.30 -5.18
CA GLN A 93 -1.16 -2.53 -6.38
C GLN A 93 0.12 -3.01 -7.07
N ILE A 94 1.17 -3.32 -6.29
CA ILE A 94 2.43 -3.84 -6.83
C ILE A 94 2.20 -5.19 -7.55
N LYS A 95 1.40 -6.07 -6.95
CA LYS A 95 1.07 -7.36 -7.57
C LYS A 95 0.30 -7.20 -8.88
N GLU A 96 -0.67 -6.28 -8.92
CA GLU A 96 -1.41 -5.97 -10.16
C GLU A 96 -0.48 -5.44 -11.25
N GLN A 97 0.42 -4.51 -10.90
CA GLN A 97 1.41 -3.98 -11.84
C GLN A 97 2.36 -5.06 -12.36
N GLN A 98 2.77 -6.01 -11.51
CA GLN A 98 3.60 -7.15 -11.94
C GLN A 98 2.85 -8.05 -12.93
N GLN A 99 1.58 -8.36 -12.68
CA GLN A 99 0.77 -9.14 -13.62
C GLN A 99 0.60 -8.45 -14.97
N ILE A 100 0.37 -7.13 -14.97
CA ILE A 100 0.28 -6.34 -16.20
C ILE A 100 1.60 -6.38 -16.96
N ARG A 101 2.73 -6.18 -16.26
CA ARG A 101 4.07 -6.22 -16.86
C ARG A 101 4.34 -7.59 -17.48
N ASP A 102 4.06 -8.67 -16.76
CA ASP A 102 4.33 -10.02 -17.25
C ASP A 102 3.47 -10.37 -18.46
N ARG A 103 2.21 -9.89 -18.50
CA ARG A 103 1.35 -10.00 -19.68
C ARG A 103 1.90 -9.20 -20.87
N LEU A 104 2.32 -7.96 -20.66
CA LEU A 104 2.90 -7.13 -21.72
C LEU A 104 4.19 -7.73 -22.28
N LEU A 105 5.02 -8.36 -21.43
CA LEU A 105 6.22 -9.07 -21.86
C LEU A 105 5.88 -10.30 -22.72
N ALA A 106 4.81 -11.03 -22.40
CA ALA A 106 4.35 -12.14 -23.22
C ALA A 106 3.80 -11.66 -24.58
N GLU A 107 2.95 -10.62 -24.58
CA GLU A 107 2.45 -10.01 -25.83
C GLU A 107 3.60 -9.47 -26.71
N LEU A 108 4.66 -8.92 -26.12
CA LEU A 108 5.84 -8.49 -26.87
C LEU A 108 6.61 -9.67 -27.48
N ALA A 109 6.75 -10.79 -26.77
CA ALA A 109 7.41 -11.98 -27.29
C ALA A 109 6.60 -12.61 -28.44
N ASP A 110 5.27 -12.69 -28.31
CA ASP A 110 4.40 -13.20 -29.37
C ASP A 110 4.51 -12.33 -30.65
N LEU A 111 4.58 -11.00 -30.50
CA LEU A 111 4.77 -10.07 -31.62
C LEU A 111 6.17 -10.16 -32.24
N GLU A 112 7.21 -10.41 -31.44
CA GLU A 112 8.56 -10.64 -31.93
C GLU A 112 8.63 -11.92 -32.79
N ASP A 113 8.05 -13.02 -32.29
CA ASP A 113 7.94 -14.29 -33.02
C ASP A 113 7.12 -14.14 -34.33
N GLU A 114 6.00 -13.41 -34.30
CA GLU A 114 5.21 -13.10 -35.50
C GLU A 114 5.99 -12.26 -36.51
N SER A 115 6.78 -11.29 -36.05
CA SER A 115 7.59 -10.44 -36.92
C SER A 115 8.71 -11.20 -37.62
N GLU A 116 9.41 -12.09 -36.90
CA GLU A 116 10.43 -12.98 -37.47
C GLU A 116 9.82 -13.96 -38.49
N GLN A 117 8.59 -14.41 -38.26
CA GLN A 117 7.85 -15.23 -39.22
C GLN A 117 7.45 -14.45 -40.48
N THR A 118 7.03 -13.19 -40.37
CA THR A 118 6.71 -12.37 -41.55
C THR A 118 7.93 -12.03 -42.39
N ASP A 119 9.08 -11.75 -41.76
CA ASP A 119 10.34 -11.46 -42.46
C ASP A 119 10.87 -12.69 -43.23
N HIS A 120 10.69 -13.90 -42.68
CA HIS A 120 11.07 -15.14 -43.37
C HIS A 120 10.12 -15.53 -44.51
N VAL A 121 8.85 -15.15 -44.47
CA VAL A 121 7.89 -15.40 -45.56
C VAL A 121 8.12 -14.44 -46.74
N GLU A 122 8.50 -13.19 -46.49
CA GLU A 122 8.88 -12.26 -47.58
C GLU A 122 10.19 -12.66 -48.30
N GLU A 123 11.15 -13.29 -47.60
CA GLU A 123 12.37 -13.83 -48.26
C GLU A 123 12.13 -15.15 -49.02
N THR A 124 11.06 -15.88 -48.73
CA THR A 124 10.80 -17.22 -49.32
C THR A 124 9.70 -17.25 -50.37
N GLU A 125 8.98 -16.16 -50.64
CA GLU A 125 8.23 -16.04 -51.88
C GLU A 125 9.20 -15.88 -53.06
N PRO A 126 9.31 -16.85 -53.99
CA PRO A 126 10.05 -16.61 -55.21
C PRO A 126 9.28 -15.54 -55.98
N VAL A 127 9.88 -14.35 -56.12
CA VAL A 127 9.48 -13.39 -57.15
C VAL A 127 9.61 -14.09 -58.50
N GLN A 128 8.55 -14.77 -58.94
CA GLN A 128 8.38 -15.23 -60.31
C GLN A 128 8.02 -14.02 -61.17
N SER A 129 8.94 -13.05 -61.27
CA SER A 129 8.86 -12.05 -62.33
C SER A 129 9.43 -12.68 -63.59
N LEU A 130 8.52 -13.24 -64.39
CA LEU A 130 8.74 -13.66 -65.77
C LEU A 130 9.57 -12.62 -66.53
N SER A 131 10.68 -13.05 -67.14
CA SER A 131 11.43 -12.22 -68.08
C SER A 131 10.59 -11.97 -69.35
N VAL A 132 9.91 -10.82 -69.40
CA VAL A 132 9.11 -10.41 -70.57
C VAL A 132 10.00 -9.94 -71.75
N TYR A 133 11.32 -9.81 -71.57
CA TYR A 133 12.22 -9.19 -72.55
C TYR A 133 13.00 -10.12 -73.49
N GLU A 134 12.67 -11.41 -73.61
CA GLU A 134 13.28 -12.32 -74.60
C GLU A 134 12.37 -12.67 -75.79
N ARG A 135 11.46 -11.78 -76.21
CA ARG A 135 10.56 -12.05 -77.35
C ARG A 135 10.47 -11.00 -78.46
N ILE A 136 11.41 -10.07 -78.58
CA ILE A 136 11.43 -9.17 -79.75
C ILE A 136 12.87 -8.92 -80.22
N LEU A 137 13.40 -9.85 -81.03
CA LEU A 137 14.39 -9.54 -82.08
C LEU A 137 14.63 -10.76 -82.99
N LEU A 138 13.57 -11.21 -83.67
CA LEU A 138 13.68 -12.00 -84.90
C LEU A 138 12.40 -11.76 -85.70
N HIS A 139 12.36 -10.65 -86.43
CA HIS A 139 11.80 -10.53 -87.77
C HIS A 139 12.13 -9.16 -88.38
#